data_AF-A0AB34IH94-F1
#
_entry.id   AF-A0AB34IH94-F1
#
_cell.length_a   1.000
_cell.length_b   1.000
_cell.length_c   1.000
_cell.angle_alpha   90.00
_cell.angle_beta   90.00
_cell.angle_gamma   90.00
#
_symmetry.space_group_name_H-M   'P 1'
#
loop_
_entity.id
_entity.type
_entity.pdbx_description
1 polymer ?
#
loop_
_entity_poly.entity_id
_entity_poly.type
_entity_poly.pdbx_seq_one_letter_code
_entity_poly.pdbx_strand_id
1 'polypeptide(L)'
;MAAAERVAPPWLSPRLHSTSIRHHATRWRSSVAALALACLVGYALSNAHCRHHLSALLRQNATLESALKNASFCLNYVGIVTKGELSLRLTSLLATGCSHATLWTKWPHLNWVQIALQSGLLLRALRLTCRVWEKQRFRLTAQELALYRAHLESHGLSQREFYALLQAGAEWRTAGGAGELIQEEGSLVHRFVLLHAGTCAVFSGGTRVSTLGPGDLVGEAAFARAADSGEGRRSHRSSSWAKVEQMVRSRASATVVSAGPVEYLAWPMGRLEEALEKSSSAKACLMTMIAAALAQKLRKATKRIEAAEVARIALQAQKAPASSAVSSSSGTSLSELAAE
;
A
#
# COMPACT_ATOMS: atom_id res chain seq x y z
N MET A 1 30.60 -53.31 -9.71
CA MET A 1 31.10 -52.23 -8.83
C MET A 1 30.74 -50.89 -9.45
N ALA A 2 29.50 -50.42 -9.22
CA ALA A 2 28.99 -49.15 -9.72
C ALA A 2 28.55 -48.33 -8.49
N ALA A 3 29.26 -47.24 -8.22
CA ALA A 3 28.96 -46.32 -7.14
C ALA A 3 27.97 -45.26 -7.63
N ALA A 4 26.75 -45.31 -7.11
CA ALA A 4 25.70 -44.35 -7.39
C ALA A 4 25.90 -43.10 -6.51
N GLU A 5 26.27 -41.98 -7.13
CA GLU A 5 26.22 -40.64 -6.54
C GLU A 5 24.75 -40.25 -6.27
N ARG A 6 24.36 -40.23 -5.00
CA ARG A 6 23.08 -39.67 -4.56
C ARG A 6 23.24 -38.16 -4.40
N VAL A 7 22.77 -37.42 -5.40
CA VAL A 7 22.54 -35.97 -5.30
C VAL A 7 21.36 -35.75 -4.34
N ALA A 8 21.63 -35.15 -3.18
CA ALA A 8 20.61 -34.74 -2.23
C ALA A 8 19.88 -33.48 -2.75
N PRO A 9 18.54 -33.36 -2.59
CA PRO A 9 17.78 -32.23 -3.10
C PRO A 9 17.96 -30.97 -2.22
N PRO A 10 17.94 -29.75 -2.80
CA PRO A 10 18.45 -28.53 -2.16
C PRO A 10 17.48 -27.82 -1.18
N TRP A 11 16.50 -28.50 -0.58
CA TRP A 11 15.44 -27.84 0.22
C TRP A 11 15.45 -28.12 1.72
N LEU A 12 16.48 -28.78 2.26
CA LEU A 12 16.68 -28.90 3.72
C LEU A 12 17.57 -27.78 4.25
N SER A 13 17.00 -26.59 4.39
CA SER A 13 17.51 -25.58 5.32
C SER A 13 16.43 -25.22 6.35
N PRO A 14 16.65 -25.49 7.65
CA PRO A 14 15.70 -25.09 8.69
C PRO A 14 15.91 -23.59 9.00
N ARG A 15 15.29 -22.71 8.22
CA ARG A 15 15.19 -21.27 8.57
C ARG A 15 13.85 -20.98 9.25
N LEU A 16 13.88 -21.14 10.56
CA LEU A 16 13.18 -20.35 11.60
C LEU A 16 12.02 -19.46 11.10
N HIS A 17 10.82 -20.03 11.01
CA HIS A 17 9.58 -19.25 11.06
C HIS A 17 9.17 -19.04 12.52
N SER A 18 9.54 -17.90 13.14
CA SER A 18 8.98 -17.52 14.45
C SER A 18 8.74 -16.02 14.67
N THR A 19 8.79 -15.17 13.63
CA THR A 19 8.67 -13.71 13.80
C THR A 19 7.27 -13.13 13.56
N SER A 20 6.37 -13.83 12.86
CA SER A 20 5.03 -13.27 12.58
C SER A 20 4.08 -13.32 13.79
N ILE A 21 4.18 -14.34 14.65
CA ILE A 21 3.36 -14.44 15.87
C ILE A 21 3.82 -13.46 16.97
N ARG A 22 5.07 -12.97 16.91
CA ARG A 22 5.58 -11.98 17.89
C ARG A 22 4.97 -10.59 17.74
N HIS A 23 4.50 -10.21 16.56
CA HIS A 23 3.93 -8.86 16.37
C HIS A 23 2.48 -8.72 16.87
N HIS A 24 1.70 -9.81 16.88
CA HIS A 24 0.39 -9.82 17.56
C HIS A 24 0.53 -9.99 19.09
N ALA A 25 1.50 -10.78 19.54
CA ALA A 25 1.79 -10.93 20.98
C ALA A 25 2.33 -9.63 21.60
N THR A 26 3.08 -8.80 20.86
CA THR A 26 3.57 -7.50 21.36
C THR A 26 2.48 -6.43 21.43
N ARG A 27 1.51 -6.41 20.50
CA ARG A 27 0.32 -5.53 20.56
C ARG A 27 -0.61 -5.85 21.75
N TRP A 28 -0.77 -7.13 22.07
CA TRP A 28 -1.51 -7.53 23.29
C TRP A 28 -0.70 -7.24 24.55
N ARG A 29 0.61 -7.46 24.54
CA ARG A 29 1.48 -7.17 25.70
C ARG A 29 1.53 -5.69 26.05
N SER A 30 1.48 -4.75 25.11
CA SER A 30 1.48 -3.32 25.45
C SER A 30 0.15 -2.85 26.05
N SER A 31 -0.99 -3.35 25.55
CA SER A 31 -2.31 -3.01 26.09
C SER A 31 -2.59 -3.72 27.42
N VAL A 32 -2.17 -4.98 27.55
CA VAL A 32 -2.23 -5.74 28.80
C VAL A 32 -1.22 -5.21 29.82
N ALA A 33 -0.03 -4.75 29.40
CA ALA A 33 0.91 -4.08 30.30
C ALA A 33 0.39 -2.72 30.75
N ALA A 34 -0.26 -1.93 29.89
CA ALA A 34 -0.86 -0.66 30.30
C ALA A 34 -2.06 -0.86 31.25
N LEU A 35 -2.91 -1.87 30.99
CA LEU A 35 -3.98 -2.28 31.92
C LEU A 35 -3.41 -2.87 33.21
N ALA A 36 -2.37 -3.69 33.14
CA ALA A 36 -1.70 -4.26 34.31
C ALA A 36 -0.96 -3.17 35.10
N LEU A 37 -0.39 -2.16 34.47
CA LEU A 37 0.25 -1.03 35.14
C LEU A 37 -0.81 -0.11 35.76
N ALA A 38 -1.93 0.14 35.08
CA ALA A 38 -3.06 0.86 35.67
C ALA A 38 -3.71 0.09 36.83
N CYS A 39 -3.81 -1.24 36.72
CA CYS A 39 -4.28 -2.12 37.79
C CYS A 39 -3.24 -2.27 38.91
N LEU A 40 -1.94 -2.27 38.63
CA LEU A 40 -0.87 -2.31 39.63
C LEU A 40 -0.73 -0.97 40.34
N VAL A 41 -0.93 0.16 39.66
CA VAL A 41 -1.04 1.48 40.28
C VAL A 41 -2.33 1.54 41.10
N GLY A 42 -3.46 1.08 40.57
CA GLY A 42 -4.71 0.95 41.33
C GLY A 42 -4.61 -0.01 42.52
N TYR A 43 -3.86 -1.10 42.41
CA TYR A 43 -3.65 -2.11 43.44
C TYR A 43 -2.62 -1.65 44.48
N ALA A 44 -1.54 -0.98 44.06
CA ALA A 44 -0.59 -0.32 44.95
C ALA A 44 -1.26 0.82 45.71
N LEU A 45 -2.18 1.56 45.10
CA LEU A 45 -3.03 2.56 45.76
C LEU A 45 -4.15 1.93 46.60
N SER A 46 -4.56 0.70 46.30
CA SER A 46 -5.47 -0.11 47.11
C SER A 46 -4.76 -0.79 48.28
N ASN A 47 -3.44 -0.89 48.29
CA ASN A 47 -2.76 -1.54 49.40
C ASN A 47 -2.65 -0.58 50.59
N ALA A 48 -3.29 -0.91 51.72
CA ALA A 48 -3.42 -0.02 52.88
C ALA A 48 -2.07 0.49 53.41
N HIS A 49 -1.01 -0.30 53.22
CA HIS A 49 0.36 0.06 53.62
C HIS A 49 0.97 1.17 52.74
N CYS A 50 0.80 1.11 51.41
CA CYS A 50 1.21 2.18 50.49
C CYS A 50 0.37 3.45 50.71
N ARG A 51 -0.92 3.32 51.07
CA ARG A 51 -1.78 4.46 51.39
C ARG A 51 -1.29 5.23 52.62
N HIS A 52 -0.85 4.51 53.66
CA HIS A 52 -0.29 5.15 54.86
C HIS A 52 1.05 5.85 54.57
N HIS A 53 1.98 5.23 53.83
CA HIS A 53 3.26 5.86 53.50
C HIS A 53 3.12 7.04 52.54
N LEU A 54 2.28 6.93 51.50
CA LEU A 54 2.00 8.03 50.59
C LEU A 54 1.31 9.19 51.32
N SER A 55 0.33 8.90 52.18
CA SER A 55 -0.35 9.95 52.96
C SER A 55 0.55 10.59 54.03
N ALA A 56 1.58 9.89 54.52
CA ALA A 56 2.59 10.46 55.43
C ALA A 56 3.57 11.39 54.68
N LEU A 57 4.07 10.97 53.51
CA LEU A 57 4.93 11.80 52.65
C LEU A 57 4.21 13.04 52.09
N LEU A 58 2.91 12.92 51.82
CA LEU A 58 2.07 14.02 51.34
C LEU A 58 1.66 14.99 52.47
N ARG A 59 1.43 14.49 53.69
CA ARG A 59 1.13 15.34 54.86
C ARG A 59 2.29 16.23 55.27
N GLN A 60 3.54 15.82 55.04
CA GLN A 60 4.70 16.66 55.27
C GLN A 60 4.89 17.79 54.22
N ASN A 61 4.17 17.75 53.08
CA ASN A 61 4.39 18.67 51.97
C ASN A 61 3.08 19.30 51.47
N ALA A 62 2.54 20.29 52.21
CA ALA A 62 1.52 21.21 51.69
C ALA A 62 1.96 21.91 50.37
N THR A 63 3.27 21.94 50.15
CA THR A 63 3.93 22.36 48.92
C THR A 63 3.60 21.46 47.72
N LEU A 64 3.44 20.15 47.91
CA LEU A 64 3.25 19.20 46.81
C LEU A 64 1.83 19.22 46.24
N GLU A 65 0.80 19.32 47.09
CA GLU A 65 -0.58 19.49 46.61
C GLU A 65 -0.72 20.79 45.81
N SER A 66 -0.14 21.88 46.32
CA SER A 66 -0.11 23.17 45.65
C SER A 66 0.67 23.09 44.33
N ALA A 67 1.80 22.40 44.32
CA ALA A 67 2.60 22.18 43.11
C ALA A 67 1.84 21.38 42.05
N LEU A 68 1.15 20.30 42.42
CA LEU A 68 0.38 19.48 41.47
C LEU A 68 -0.82 20.24 40.88
N LYS A 69 -1.51 21.05 41.70
CA LYS A 69 -2.59 21.93 41.22
C LYS A 69 -2.06 22.97 40.26
N ASN A 70 -1.00 23.68 40.63
CA ASN A 70 -0.36 24.69 39.78
C ASN A 70 0.15 24.05 38.48
N ALA A 71 0.76 22.87 38.55
CA ALA A 71 1.18 22.11 37.37
C ALA A 71 0.00 21.75 36.47
N SER A 72 -1.13 21.31 37.03
CA SER A 72 -2.35 21.03 36.24
C SER A 72 -2.87 22.28 35.52
N PHE A 73 -2.93 23.44 36.19
CA PHE A 73 -3.32 24.70 35.57
C PHE A 73 -2.34 25.15 34.49
N CYS A 74 -1.04 25.10 34.77
CA CYS A 74 -0.01 25.42 33.79
C CYS A 74 -0.08 24.50 32.56
N LEU A 75 -0.26 23.19 32.75
CA LEU A 75 -0.38 22.23 31.65
C LEU A 75 -1.63 22.49 30.79
N ASN A 76 -2.76 22.82 31.41
CA ASN A 76 -3.96 23.23 30.67
C ASN A 76 -3.71 24.53 29.87
N TYR A 77 -3.06 25.52 30.47
CA TYR A 77 -2.73 26.78 29.79
C TYR A 77 -1.78 26.55 28.60
N VAL A 78 -0.70 25.78 28.81
CA VAL A 78 0.23 25.39 27.75
C VAL A 78 -0.51 24.63 26.64
N GLY A 79 -1.46 23.76 26.99
CA GLY A 79 -2.30 23.05 26.01
C GLY A 79 -3.16 23.96 25.14
N ILE A 80 -3.65 25.07 25.67
CA ILE A 80 -4.43 26.06 24.90
C ILE A 80 -3.52 26.85 23.95
N VAL A 81 -2.28 27.13 24.37
CA VAL A 81 -1.32 27.90 23.58
C VAL A 81 -0.67 27.06 22.47
N THR A 82 -0.57 25.74 22.62
CA THR A 82 0.07 24.88 21.63
C THR A 82 -0.83 24.66 20.40
N LYS A 83 -0.29 24.94 19.21
CA LYS A 83 -1.02 24.79 17.93
C LYS A 83 -1.20 23.33 17.48
N GLY A 84 -0.49 22.40 18.10
CA GLY A 84 -0.50 20.99 17.72
C GLY A 84 -1.63 20.21 18.41
N GLU A 85 -2.51 19.58 17.63
CA GLU A 85 -3.61 18.72 18.14
C GLU A 85 -3.12 17.64 19.10
N LEU A 86 -1.95 17.05 18.84
CA LEU A 86 -1.35 16.05 19.72
C LEU A 86 -0.81 16.67 21.01
N SER A 87 -0.20 17.86 20.93
CA SER A 87 0.34 18.57 22.09
C SER A 87 -0.79 18.93 23.05
N LEU A 88 -1.88 19.51 22.55
CA LEU A 88 -3.07 19.85 23.32
C LEU A 88 -3.67 18.62 24.02
N ARG A 89 -3.70 17.47 23.35
CA ARG A 89 -4.22 16.21 23.93
C ARG A 89 -3.30 15.62 24.99
N LEU A 90 -1.98 15.65 24.79
CA LEU A 90 -1.02 15.17 25.78
C LEU A 90 -1.01 16.06 27.02
N THR A 91 -1.02 17.38 26.86
CA THR A 91 -1.04 18.30 28.01
C THR A 91 -2.35 18.21 28.78
N SER A 92 -3.50 18.04 28.10
CA SER A 92 -4.78 17.78 28.76
C SER A 92 -4.81 16.45 29.51
N LEU A 93 -4.20 15.39 28.94
CA LEU A 93 -4.06 14.09 29.62
C LEU A 93 -3.22 14.22 30.90
N LEU A 94 -2.08 14.90 30.82
CA LEU A 94 -1.19 15.13 31.95
C LEU A 94 -1.85 16.01 33.02
N ALA A 95 -2.52 17.10 32.62
CA ALA A 95 -3.26 17.97 33.54
C ALA A 95 -4.37 17.20 34.28
N THR A 96 -5.14 16.37 33.55
CA THR A 96 -6.16 15.51 34.14
C THR A 96 -5.54 14.50 35.11
N GLY A 97 -4.39 13.91 34.76
CA GLY A 97 -3.64 13.02 35.64
C GLY A 97 -3.16 13.70 36.93
N CYS A 98 -2.61 14.92 36.84
CA CYS A 98 -2.21 15.73 37.99
C CYS A 98 -3.40 16.09 38.87
N SER A 99 -4.53 16.53 38.28
CA SER A 99 -5.77 16.77 39.01
C SER A 99 -6.26 15.50 39.72
N HIS A 100 -6.21 14.36 39.05
CA HIS A 100 -6.62 13.09 39.64
C HIS A 100 -5.74 12.74 40.85
N ALA A 101 -4.42 12.91 40.74
CA ALA A 101 -3.49 12.69 41.85
C ALA A 101 -3.83 13.58 43.06
N THR A 102 -4.21 14.85 42.86
CA THR A 102 -4.62 15.75 43.97
C THR A 102 -5.95 15.36 44.62
N LEU A 103 -6.84 14.64 43.93
CA LEU A 103 -8.07 14.13 44.55
C LEU A 103 -7.80 12.94 45.46
N TRP A 104 -6.83 12.10 45.09
CA TRP A 104 -6.41 10.97 45.91
C TRP A 104 -5.75 11.40 47.23
N THR A 105 -5.17 12.62 47.30
CA THR A 105 -4.56 13.13 48.54
C THR A 105 -5.59 13.59 49.59
N LYS A 106 -6.86 13.82 49.21
CA LYS A 106 -7.93 14.34 50.09
C LYS A 106 -8.69 13.25 50.88
N TRP A 107 -8.08 12.09 51.08
CA TRP A 107 -8.70 11.03 51.87
C TRP A 107 -8.84 11.45 53.35
N PRO A 108 -9.99 11.23 54.03
CA PRO A 108 -11.14 10.39 53.65
C PRO A 108 -12.29 11.11 52.91
N HIS A 109 -12.24 12.43 52.72
CA HIS A 109 -13.31 13.22 52.08
C HIS A 109 -13.29 13.13 50.54
N LEU A 110 -13.16 11.92 50.01
CA LEU A 110 -13.12 11.68 48.57
C LEU A 110 -14.48 11.99 47.94
N ASN A 111 -14.49 12.93 47.00
CA ASN A 111 -15.63 13.13 46.11
C ASN A 111 -15.60 12.08 45.00
N TRP A 112 -16.25 10.94 45.25
CA TRP A 112 -16.32 9.82 44.30
C TRP A 112 -16.90 10.20 42.93
N VAL A 113 -17.86 11.14 42.90
CA VAL A 113 -18.46 11.64 41.65
C VAL A 113 -17.39 12.35 40.81
N GLN A 114 -16.59 13.20 41.44
CA GLN A 114 -15.50 13.92 40.76
C GLN A 114 -14.42 12.96 40.24
N ILE A 115 -14.06 11.94 41.02
CA ILE A 115 -13.11 10.89 40.61
C ILE A 115 -13.64 10.13 39.40
N ALA A 116 -14.89 9.67 39.43
CA ALA A 116 -15.50 8.94 38.33
C ALA A 116 -15.52 9.76 37.02
N LEU A 117 -15.91 11.05 37.12
CA LEU A 117 -15.93 11.95 35.97
C LEU A 117 -14.53 12.18 35.38
N GLN A 118 -13.53 12.47 36.23
CA GLN A 118 -12.16 12.70 35.78
C GLN A 118 -11.51 11.43 35.19
N SER A 119 -11.79 10.25 35.76
CA SER A 119 -11.35 8.97 35.20
C SER A 119 -11.91 8.71 33.80
N GLY A 120 -13.19 9.03 33.58
CA GLY A 120 -13.82 8.91 32.26
C GLY A 120 -13.16 9.82 31.21
N LEU A 121 -12.84 11.06 31.58
CA LEU A 121 -12.11 12.00 30.72
C LEU A 121 -10.69 11.52 30.43
N LEU A 122 -9.97 11.03 31.45
CA LEU A 122 -8.62 10.49 31.30
C LEU A 122 -8.60 9.31 30.32
N LEU A 123 -9.54 8.36 30.44
CA LEU A 123 -9.61 7.20 29.56
C LEU A 123 -9.94 7.60 28.11
N ARG A 124 -10.83 8.58 27.92
CA ARG A 124 -11.15 9.13 26.60
C ARG A 124 -9.93 9.84 25.98
N ALA A 125 -9.24 10.68 26.75
CA ALA A 125 -8.02 11.36 26.32
C ALA A 125 -6.91 10.37 25.97
N LEU A 126 -6.74 9.30 26.75
CA LEU A 126 -5.76 8.25 26.50
C LEU A 126 -6.07 7.51 25.20
N ARG A 127 -7.31 7.06 25.00
CA ARG A 127 -7.74 6.39 23.77
C ARG A 127 -7.54 7.27 22.54
N LEU A 128 -7.87 8.56 22.66
CA LEU A 128 -7.70 9.52 21.58
C LEU A 128 -6.21 9.75 21.27
N THR A 129 -5.38 9.91 22.30
CA THR A 129 -3.93 10.05 22.16
C THR A 129 -3.32 8.83 21.48
N CYS A 130 -3.69 7.61 21.91
CA CYS A 130 -3.25 6.38 21.25
C CYS A 130 -3.66 6.34 19.77
N ARG A 131 -4.90 6.74 19.44
CA ARG A 131 -5.35 6.82 18.04
C ARG A 131 -4.58 7.85 17.22
N VAL A 132 -4.28 9.03 17.77
CA VAL A 132 -3.45 10.02 17.06
C VAL A 132 -2.03 9.49 16.90
N TRP A 133 -1.49 8.86 17.93
CA TRP A 133 -0.15 8.30 17.88
C TRP A 133 -0.03 7.17 16.85
N GLU A 134 -1.06 6.31 16.75
CA GLU A 134 -1.19 5.34 15.67
C GLU A 134 -1.25 6.02 14.30
N LYS A 135 -1.96 7.15 14.18
CA LYS A 135 -1.98 7.96 12.95
C LYS A 135 -0.63 8.61 12.63
N GLN A 136 0.18 8.97 13.62
CA GLN A 136 1.49 9.61 13.40
C GLN A 136 2.60 8.65 12.99
N ARG A 137 2.40 7.33 13.15
CA ARG A 137 3.35 6.33 12.62
C ARG A 137 3.34 6.23 11.10
N PHE A 138 2.42 6.89 10.42
CA PHE A 138 2.37 6.99 8.97
C PHE A 138 3.22 8.16 8.50
N ARG A 139 4.54 7.97 8.42
CA ARG A 139 5.43 8.90 7.72
C ARG A 139 5.92 8.22 6.46
N LEU A 140 5.42 8.68 5.32
CA LEU A 140 6.02 8.35 4.04
C LEU A 140 7.35 9.08 3.92
N THR A 141 8.34 8.42 3.32
CA THR A 141 9.55 9.11 2.87
C THR A 141 9.20 10.15 1.80
N ALA A 142 10.08 11.12 1.55
CA ALA A 142 9.83 12.15 0.52
C ALA A 142 9.57 11.52 -0.86
N GLN A 143 10.28 10.45 -1.17
CA GLN A 143 10.15 9.70 -2.41
C GLN A 143 8.82 8.92 -2.49
N GLU A 144 8.44 8.22 -1.42
CA GLU A 144 7.14 7.54 -1.35
C GLU A 144 5.98 8.53 -1.47
N LEU A 145 6.09 9.71 -0.86
CA LEU A 145 5.09 10.77 -0.96
C LEU A 145 5.01 11.33 -2.39
N ALA A 146 6.14 11.48 -3.08
CA ALA A 146 6.16 11.91 -4.48
C ALA A 146 5.49 10.87 -5.39
N LEU A 147 5.81 9.58 -5.23
CA LEU A 147 5.15 8.48 -5.95
C LEU A 147 3.63 8.47 -5.71
N TYR A 148 3.24 8.62 -4.45
CA TYR A 148 1.84 8.67 -4.03
C TYR A 148 1.08 9.80 -4.73
N ARG A 149 1.59 11.04 -4.65
CA ARG A 149 0.96 12.22 -5.25
C ARG A 149 0.91 12.14 -6.77
N ALA A 150 1.97 11.61 -7.39
CA ALA A 150 2.07 11.56 -8.85
C ALA A 150 1.13 10.53 -9.49
N HIS A 151 0.90 9.38 -8.85
CA HIS A 151 0.23 8.25 -9.52
C HIS A 151 -0.97 7.68 -8.78
N LEU A 152 -1.08 7.84 -7.46
CA LEU A 152 -2.10 7.13 -6.67
C LEU A 152 -3.20 8.07 -6.13
N GLU A 153 -2.86 9.33 -5.88
CA GLU A 153 -3.80 10.34 -5.39
C GLU A 153 -4.96 10.58 -6.37
N SER A 154 -4.68 10.60 -7.68
CA SER A 154 -5.69 10.77 -8.73
C SER A 154 -6.71 9.63 -8.81
N HIS A 155 -6.39 8.46 -8.25
CA HIS A 155 -7.29 7.31 -8.19
C HIS A 155 -8.05 7.21 -6.86
N GLY A 156 -7.96 8.23 -6.01
CA GLY A 156 -8.68 8.31 -4.74
C GLY A 156 -8.08 7.44 -3.63
N LEU A 157 -6.89 6.88 -3.82
CA LEU A 157 -6.21 6.11 -2.78
C LEU A 157 -5.75 7.06 -1.68
N SER A 158 -6.09 6.81 -0.42
CA SER A 158 -5.61 7.63 0.69
C SER A 158 -4.15 7.33 1.03
N GLN A 159 -3.43 8.32 1.57
CA GLN A 159 -2.03 8.16 2.01
C GLN A 159 -1.86 7.00 3.01
N ARG A 160 -2.88 6.77 3.85
CA ARG A 160 -2.90 5.68 4.83
C ARG A 160 -3.04 4.31 4.17
N GLU A 161 -3.90 4.20 3.16
CA GLU A 161 -4.04 2.96 2.39
C GLU A 161 -2.77 2.67 1.60
N PHE A 162 -2.18 3.69 0.96
CA PHE A 162 -0.90 3.53 0.30
C PHE A 162 0.20 3.05 1.26
N TYR A 163 0.30 3.65 2.46
CA TYR A 163 1.24 3.16 3.47
C TYR A 163 0.94 1.71 3.88
N ALA A 164 -0.33 1.33 4.02
CA ALA A 164 -0.70 -0.06 4.29
C ALA A 164 -0.27 -1.01 3.16
N LEU A 165 -0.35 -0.58 1.91
CA LEU A 165 0.19 -1.32 0.75
C LEU A 165 1.71 -1.41 0.80
N LEU A 166 2.43 -0.35 1.21
CA LEU A 166 3.88 -0.43 1.43
C LEU A 166 4.23 -1.49 2.49
N GLN A 167 3.49 -1.50 3.60
CA GLN A 167 3.66 -2.47 4.68
C GLN A 167 3.27 -3.90 4.29
N ALA A 168 2.59 -4.10 3.15
CA ALA A 168 2.32 -5.42 2.60
C ALA A 168 3.59 -6.10 2.01
N GLY A 169 4.77 -5.52 2.22
CA GLY A 169 6.04 -6.05 1.73
C GLY A 169 6.42 -5.50 0.37
N ALA A 170 6.10 -4.23 0.12
CA ALA A 170 6.63 -3.53 -1.03
C ALA A 170 8.16 -3.42 -0.90
N GLU A 171 8.87 -3.79 -1.95
CA GLU A 171 10.32 -3.67 -2.06
C GLU A 171 10.65 -2.56 -3.06
N TRP A 172 11.40 -1.58 -2.61
CA TRP A 172 11.95 -0.57 -3.50
C TRP A 172 13.19 -1.14 -4.21
N ARG A 173 13.25 -1.01 -5.53
CA ARG A 173 14.30 -1.60 -6.36
C ARG A 173 14.77 -0.63 -7.43
N THR A 174 16.02 -0.83 -7.82
CA THR A 174 16.67 -0.06 -8.88
C THR A 174 17.26 -1.06 -9.87
N ALA A 175 16.88 -0.94 -11.13
CA ALA A 175 17.57 -1.60 -12.24
C ALA A 175 18.65 -0.65 -12.74
N GLY A 176 19.91 -1.05 -12.62
CA GLY A 176 21.06 -0.16 -12.78
C GLY A 176 21.54 0.02 -14.22
N GLY A 177 21.26 -0.96 -15.10
CA GLY A 177 21.74 -0.96 -16.49
C GLY A 177 20.61 -1.08 -17.50
N ALA A 178 20.87 -0.66 -18.74
CA ALA A 178 19.99 -0.97 -19.87
C ALA A 178 20.05 -2.48 -20.18
N GLY A 179 18.89 -3.08 -20.43
CA GLY A 179 18.74 -4.51 -20.70
C GLY A 179 18.56 -5.38 -19.47
N GLU A 180 18.52 -4.81 -18.25
CA GLU A 180 18.25 -5.57 -17.04
C GLU A 180 16.81 -6.11 -17.07
N LEU A 181 16.68 -7.40 -16.83
CA LEU A 181 15.41 -8.13 -16.89
C LEU A 181 14.56 -7.84 -15.65
N ILE A 182 13.41 -7.21 -15.85
CA ILE A 182 12.41 -6.96 -14.79
C ILE A 182 11.40 -8.11 -14.72
N GLN A 183 10.94 -8.56 -15.89
CA GLN A 183 9.99 -9.67 -16.02
C GLN A 183 10.27 -10.42 -17.33
N GLU A 184 10.21 -11.74 -17.33
CA GLU A 184 10.41 -12.57 -18.54
C GLU A 184 9.07 -13.10 -19.07
N GLU A 185 8.86 -13.07 -20.38
CA GLU A 185 7.71 -13.70 -21.04
C GLU A 185 7.65 -15.20 -20.73
N GLY A 186 6.45 -15.72 -20.46
CA GLY A 186 6.25 -17.13 -20.13
C GLY A 186 6.62 -17.51 -18.68
N SER A 187 7.42 -16.70 -17.99
CA SER A 187 7.72 -16.90 -16.56
C SER A 187 6.50 -16.63 -15.68
N LEU A 188 6.48 -17.23 -14.48
CA LEU A 188 5.41 -17.00 -13.51
C LEU A 188 5.50 -15.58 -12.93
N VAL A 189 4.38 -14.86 -12.91
CA VAL A 189 4.35 -13.49 -12.36
C VAL A 189 4.27 -13.55 -10.84
N HIS A 190 5.42 -13.43 -10.19
CA HIS A 190 5.51 -13.41 -8.73
C HIS A 190 5.33 -12.02 -8.12
N ARG A 191 5.50 -10.97 -8.93
CA ARG A 191 5.56 -9.59 -8.46
C ARG A 191 4.65 -8.69 -9.29
N PHE A 192 3.97 -7.78 -8.60
CA PHE A 192 3.31 -6.63 -9.19
C PHE A 192 4.27 -5.43 -9.08
N VAL A 193 4.51 -4.71 -10.18
CA VAL A 193 5.50 -3.63 -10.19
C VAL A 193 4.87 -2.32 -10.65
N LEU A 194 5.15 -1.24 -9.92
CA LEU A 194 4.83 0.14 -10.27
C LEU A 194 6.13 0.88 -10.57
N LEU A 195 6.27 1.43 -11.78
CA LEU A 195 7.45 2.20 -12.17
C LEU A 195 7.40 3.60 -11.56
N HIS A 196 8.47 3.99 -10.85
CA HIS A 196 8.60 5.32 -10.26
C HIS A 196 9.36 6.28 -11.18
N ALA A 197 10.49 5.84 -11.72
CA ALA A 197 11.36 6.63 -12.57
C ALA A 197 12.03 5.76 -13.64
N GLY A 198 12.42 6.38 -14.76
CA GLY A 198 13.05 5.70 -15.89
C GLY A 198 12.04 5.11 -16.89
N THR A 199 12.54 4.38 -17.88
CA THR A 199 11.72 3.75 -18.92
C THR A 199 12.11 2.30 -19.14
N CYS A 200 11.13 1.47 -19.44
CA CYS A 200 11.33 0.05 -19.76
C CYS A 200 10.85 -0.25 -21.18
N ALA A 201 11.54 -1.13 -21.89
CA ALA A 201 11.09 -1.68 -23.16
C ALA A 201 10.35 -3.00 -22.91
N VAL A 202 9.22 -3.18 -23.60
CA VAL A 202 8.38 -4.38 -23.52
C VAL A 202 8.50 -5.15 -24.82
N PHE A 203 8.81 -6.43 -24.73
CA PHE A 203 8.98 -7.35 -25.85
C PHE A 203 7.97 -8.49 -25.74
N SER A 204 7.38 -8.91 -26.85
CA SER A 204 6.60 -10.15 -26.93
C SER A 204 7.03 -10.91 -28.18
N GLY A 205 7.36 -12.19 -28.02
CA GLY A 205 7.93 -13.01 -29.09
C GLY A 205 9.20 -12.38 -29.69
N GLY A 206 10.04 -11.76 -28.86
CA GLY A 206 11.27 -11.07 -29.28
C GLY A 206 11.05 -9.72 -30.00
N THR A 207 9.82 -9.33 -30.31
CA THR A 207 9.52 -8.05 -30.96
C THR A 207 9.17 -6.99 -29.92
N ARG A 208 9.76 -5.80 -30.01
CA ARG A 208 9.45 -4.68 -29.11
C ARG A 208 8.01 -4.21 -29.36
N VAL A 209 7.12 -4.49 -28.42
CA VAL A 209 5.70 -4.12 -28.52
C VAL A 209 5.41 -2.78 -27.86
N SER A 210 6.14 -2.35 -26.83
CA SER A 210 5.83 -1.09 -26.15
C SER A 210 7.00 -0.52 -25.37
N THR A 211 6.80 0.68 -24.82
CA THR A 211 7.66 1.32 -23.83
C THR A 211 6.79 1.69 -22.63
N LEU A 212 7.28 1.44 -21.43
CA LEU A 212 6.67 1.82 -20.15
C LEU A 212 7.47 2.95 -19.52
N GLY A 213 6.79 3.86 -18.83
CA GLY A 213 7.40 4.97 -18.09
C GLY A 213 6.85 5.09 -16.66
N PRO A 214 7.15 6.20 -15.98
CA PRO A 214 6.66 6.46 -14.62
C PRO A 214 5.13 6.36 -14.53
N GLY A 215 4.63 5.64 -13.53
CA GLY A 215 3.21 5.38 -13.31
C GLY A 215 2.65 4.16 -14.05
N ASP A 216 3.39 3.60 -15.00
CA ASP A 216 2.98 2.36 -15.65
C ASP A 216 3.16 1.16 -14.71
N LEU A 217 2.29 0.17 -14.92
CA LEU A 217 2.26 -1.08 -14.18
C LEU A 217 2.84 -2.23 -15.02
N VAL A 218 3.51 -3.16 -14.35
CA VAL A 218 3.94 -4.45 -14.89
C VAL A 218 3.30 -5.57 -14.07
N GLY A 219 2.77 -6.58 -14.76
CA GLY A 219 2.07 -7.72 -14.14
C GLY A 219 0.58 -7.48 -13.92
N GLU A 220 0.04 -6.35 -14.39
CA GLU A 220 -1.35 -5.96 -14.19
C GLU A 220 -2.35 -6.89 -14.88
N ALA A 221 -2.02 -7.44 -16.06
CA ALA A 221 -2.86 -8.42 -16.74
C ALA A 221 -2.88 -9.79 -16.01
N ALA A 222 -1.78 -10.16 -15.36
CA ALA A 222 -1.74 -11.35 -14.52
C ALA A 222 -2.56 -11.14 -13.23
N PHE A 223 -2.42 -9.96 -12.62
CA PHE A 223 -3.19 -9.59 -11.42
C PHE A 223 -4.70 -9.52 -11.69
N ALA A 224 -5.13 -8.88 -12.79
CA ALA A 224 -6.55 -8.77 -13.14
C ALA A 224 -7.19 -10.15 -13.36
N ARG A 225 -6.50 -11.06 -14.09
CA ARG A 225 -6.97 -12.43 -14.30
C ARG A 225 -7.11 -13.21 -12.98
N ALA A 226 -6.16 -13.02 -12.06
CA ALA A 226 -6.24 -13.61 -10.73
C ALA A 226 -7.43 -13.06 -9.93
N ALA A 227 -7.66 -11.75 -9.98
CA ALA A 227 -8.79 -11.10 -9.33
C ALA A 227 -10.15 -11.62 -9.85
N ASP A 228 -10.32 -11.71 -11.17
CA ASP A 228 -11.57 -12.16 -11.79
C ASP A 228 -11.87 -13.63 -11.49
N SER A 229 -10.84 -14.47 -11.36
CA SER A 229 -11.01 -15.90 -11.10
C SER A 229 -11.63 -16.23 -9.74
N GLY A 230 -11.67 -15.27 -8.81
CA GLY A 230 -12.20 -15.45 -7.45
C GLY A 230 -13.69 -15.15 -7.28
N GLU A 231 -14.32 -14.39 -8.20
CA GLU A 231 -15.65 -13.81 -7.97
C GLU A 231 -16.82 -14.78 -8.31
N GLY A 232 -16.54 -15.92 -8.96
CA GLY A 232 -17.56 -16.81 -9.54
C GLY A 232 -18.04 -18.01 -8.71
N ARG A 233 -17.40 -18.37 -7.60
CA ARG A 233 -17.83 -19.52 -6.77
C ARG A 233 -17.85 -19.17 -5.29
N ARG A 234 -19.07 -19.00 -4.76
CA ARG A 234 -19.43 -19.07 -3.34
C ARG A 234 -19.17 -20.47 -2.75
N SER A 235 -18.03 -21.12 -3.04
CA SER A 235 -17.59 -22.25 -2.25
C SER A 235 -16.94 -21.69 -0.99
N HIS A 236 -17.76 -21.54 0.04
CA HIS A 236 -17.32 -21.42 1.42
C HIS A 236 -16.12 -22.38 1.66
N ARG A 237 -14.97 -21.84 2.09
CA ARG A 237 -13.73 -22.57 2.42
C ARG A 237 -12.82 -23.02 1.27
N SER A 238 -12.73 -22.28 0.16
CA SER A 238 -11.47 -22.36 -0.62
C SER A 238 -10.36 -21.72 0.22
N SER A 239 -9.36 -22.51 0.61
CA SER A 239 -8.23 -22.04 1.41
C SER A 239 -7.45 -20.98 0.63
N SER A 240 -6.96 -19.95 1.33
CA SER A 240 -6.10 -18.87 0.80
C SER A 240 -4.98 -19.39 -0.12
N TRP A 241 -4.50 -20.62 0.09
CA TRP A 241 -3.46 -21.28 -0.70
C TRP A 241 -3.87 -21.69 -2.12
N ALA A 242 -5.11 -22.14 -2.37
CA ALA A 242 -5.54 -22.55 -3.71
C ALA A 242 -5.55 -21.35 -4.69
N LYS A 243 -5.90 -20.16 -4.19
CA LYS A 243 -5.84 -18.90 -4.92
C LYS A 243 -4.39 -18.49 -5.19
N VAL A 244 -3.50 -18.63 -4.20
CA VAL A 244 -2.05 -18.39 -4.37
C VAL A 244 -1.45 -19.31 -5.43
N GLU A 245 -1.84 -20.58 -5.46
CA GLU A 245 -1.33 -21.54 -6.44
C GLU A 245 -1.80 -21.20 -7.87
N GLN A 246 -3.06 -20.77 -8.04
CA GLN A 246 -3.58 -20.33 -9.33
C GLN A 246 -2.96 -19.02 -9.81
N MET A 247 -2.70 -18.08 -8.89
CA MET A 247 -1.92 -16.86 -9.17
C MET A 247 -0.52 -17.18 -9.66
N VAL A 248 0.17 -18.09 -8.97
CA VAL A 248 1.51 -18.55 -9.33
C VAL A 248 1.50 -19.17 -10.73
N ARG A 249 0.36 -19.63 -11.26
CA ARG A 249 0.27 -20.17 -12.63
C ARG A 249 0.08 -19.11 -13.72
N SER A 250 -0.14 -17.83 -13.38
CA SER A 250 -0.27 -16.77 -14.38
C SER A 250 1.08 -16.46 -14.99
N ARG A 251 1.30 -16.92 -16.22
CA ARG A 251 2.49 -16.60 -17.01
C ARG A 251 2.44 -15.16 -17.52
N ALA A 252 3.59 -14.49 -17.49
CA ALA A 252 3.76 -13.19 -18.10
C ALA A 252 3.55 -13.29 -19.61
N SER A 253 2.83 -12.33 -20.18
CA SER A 253 2.56 -12.25 -21.62
C SER A 253 3.65 -11.51 -22.41
N ALA A 254 4.64 -10.94 -21.72
CA ALA A 254 5.69 -10.15 -22.34
C ALA A 254 6.92 -10.08 -21.43
N THR A 255 8.08 -9.91 -22.05
CA THR A 255 9.35 -9.61 -21.40
C THR A 255 9.45 -8.11 -21.20
N VAL A 256 9.86 -7.67 -20.02
CA VAL A 256 10.10 -6.27 -19.68
C VAL A 256 11.55 -6.13 -19.27
N VAL A 257 12.28 -5.27 -19.98
CA VAL A 257 13.67 -4.93 -19.67
C VAL A 257 13.79 -3.43 -19.47
N SER A 258 14.70 -3.01 -18.60
CA SER A 258 15.03 -1.60 -18.42
C SER A 258 15.68 -1.03 -19.70
N ALA A 259 15.37 0.21 -20.07
CA ALA A 259 16.06 0.91 -21.17
C ALA A 259 17.24 1.77 -20.69
N GLY A 260 17.40 1.90 -19.37
CA GLY A 260 18.42 2.67 -18.65
C GLY A 260 18.21 2.49 -17.14
N PRO A 261 18.70 3.40 -16.28
CA PRO A 261 18.39 3.36 -14.85
C PRO A 261 16.87 3.49 -14.62
N VAL A 262 16.29 2.53 -13.88
CA VAL A 262 14.86 2.50 -13.56
C VAL A 262 14.68 2.28 -12.06
N GLU A 263 13.84 3.10 -11.44
CA GLU A 263 13.42 2.93 -10.05
C GLU A 263 11.98 2.45 -10.02
N TYR A 264 11.69 1.43 -9.22
CA TYR A 264 10.36 0.84 -9.17
C TYR A 264 10.04 0.25 -7.81
N LEU A 265 8.74 0.13 -7.54
CA LEU A 265 8.20 -0.49 -6.35
C LEU A 265 7.59 -1.83 -6.72
N ALA A 266 8.04 -2.90 -6.07
CA ALA A 266 7.62 -4.27 -6.37
C ALA A 266 6.94 -4.91 -5.16
N TRP A 267 5.73 -5.42 -5.34
CA TRP A 267 5.03 -6.21 -4.33
C TRP A 267 5.02 -7.69 -4.68
N PRO A 268 5.27 -8.60 -3.73
CA PRO A 268 4.92 -10.00 -3.89
C PRO A 268 3.40 -10.13 -4.08
N MET A 269 2.98 -10.80 -5.16
CA MET A 269 1.57 -10.84 -5.57
C MET A 269 0.63 -11.30 -4.43
N GLY A 270 0.98 -12.39 -3.76
CA GLY A 270 0.15 -12.95 -2.69
C GLY A 270 0.00 -12.03 -1.47
N ARG A 271 1.03 -11.24 -1.13
CA ARG A 271 0.93 -10.29 -0.02
C ARG A 271 0.14 -9.04 -0.39
N LEU A 272 0.27 -8.59 -1.64
CA LEU A 272 -0.52 -7.48 -2.16
C LEU A 272 -2.01 -7.85 -2.13
N GLU A 273 -2.38 -9.04 -2.59
CA GLU A 273 -3.76 -9.51 -2.52
C GLU A 273 -4.29 -9.59 -1.09
N GLU A 274 -3.54 -10.21 -0.17
CA GLU A 274 -3.94 -10.30 1.24
C GLU A 274 -4.17 -8.90 1.86
N ALA A 275 -3.37 -7.91 1.46
CA ALA A 275 -3.55 -6.53 1.91
C ALA A 275 -4.80 -5.87 1.30
N LEU A 276 -5.10 -6.13 0.03
CA LEU A 276 -6.28 -5.59 -0.65
C LEU A 276 -7.57 -6.26 -0.17
N GLU A 277 -7.53 -7.53 0.24
CA GLU A 277 -8.67 -8.21 0.88
C GLU A 277 -9.05 -7.56 2.22
N LYS A 278 -8.10 -6.94 2.91
CA LYS A 278 -8.34 -6.19 4.16
C LYS A 278 -8.90 -4.79 3.92
N SER A 279 -8.84 -4.26 2.70
CA SER A 279 -9.31 -2.91 2.37
C SER A 279 -10.01 -2.87 1.01
N SER A 280 -11.34 -2.93 1.02
CA SER A 280 -12.18 -2.86 -0.18
C SER A 280 -11.97 -1.55 -0.97
N SER A 281 -11.75 -0.44 -0.27
CA SER A 281 -11.44 0.87 -0.86
C SER A 281 -10.11 0.83 -1.62
N ALA A 282 -9.04 0.33 -0.99
CA ALA A 282 -7.74 0.19 -1.65
C ALA A 282 -7.80 -0.78 -2.85
N LYS A 283 -8.55 -1.89 -2.71
CA LYS A 283 -8.81 -2.83 -3.82
C LYS A 283 -9.49 -2.13 -4.99
N ALA A 284 -10.57 -1.37 -4.73
CA ALA A 284 -11.29 -0.63 -5.77
C ALA A 284 -10.38 0.37 -6.49
N CYS A 285 -9.63 1.20 -5.74
CA CYS A 285 -8.68 2.16 -6.32
C CYS A 285 -7.62 1.48 -7.19
N LEU A 286 -7.03 0.38 -6.71
CA LEU A 286 -6.03 -0.37 -7.46
C LEU A 286 -6.64 -0.97 -8.74
N MET A 287 -7.84 -1.55 -8.67
CA MET A 287 -8.52 -2.10 -9.84
C MET A 287 -8.87 -1.01 -10.86
N THR A 288 -9.29 0.17 -10.43
CA THR A 288 -9.51 1.32 -11.32
C THR A 288 -8.21 1.75 -12.01
N MET A 289 -7.09 1.78 -11.29
CA MET A 289 -5.78 2.09 -11.87
C MET A 289 -5.34 1.04 -12.90
N ILE A 290 -5.52 -0.25 -12.59
CA ILE A 290 -5.23 -1.36 -13.53
C ILE A 290 -6.10 -1.26 -14.78
N ALA A 291 -7.41 -1.02 -14.62
CA ALA A 291 -8.33 -0.87 -15.73
C ALA A 291 -7.94 0.32 -16.64
N ALA A 292 -7.58 1.46 -16.05
CA ALA A 292 -7.11 2.63 -16.78
C ALA A 292 -5.81 2.33 -17.56
N ALA A 293 -4.83 1.67 -16.93
CA ALA A 293 -3.57 1.30 -17.55
C ALA A 293 -3.77 0.32 -18.72
N LEU A 294 -4.61 -0.72 -18.54
CA LEU A 294 -4.95 -1.67 -19.59
C LEU A 294 -5.68 -1.00 -20.75
N ALA A 295 -6.66 -0.13 -20.47
CA ALA A 295 -7.37 0.63 -21.50
C ALA A 295 -6.41 1.52 -22.31
N GLN A 296 -5.44 2.16 -21.65
CA GLN A 296 -4.43 2.96 -22.34
C GLN A 296 -3.52 2.10 -23.23
N LYS A 297 -3.09 0.92 -22.76
CA LYS A 297 -2.28 -0.04 -23.54
C LYS A 297 -3.06 -0.55 -24.76
N LEU A 298 -4.35 -0.87 -24.62
CA LEU A 298 -5.22 -1.26 -25.73
C LEU A 298 -5.38 -0.14 -26.75
N ARG A 299 -5.69 1.09 -26.31
CA ARG A 299 -5.78 2.26 -27.22
C ARG A 299 -4.48 2.49 -28.01
N LYS A 300 -3.32 2.36 -27.36
CA LYS A 300 -2.01 2.47 -28.02
C LYS A 300 -1.81 1.34 -29.04
N ALA A 301 -2.22 0.12 -28.72
CA ALA A 301 -2.12 -1.02 -29.63
C ALA A 301 -3.03 -0.83 -30.87
N THR A 302 -4.29 -0.44 -30.68
CA THR A 302 -5.24 -0.17 -31.78
C THR A 302 -4.70 0.88 -32.75
N LYS A 303 -4.21 2.01 -32.24
CA LYS A 303 -3.60 3.06 -33.09
C LYS A 303 -2.42 2.57 -33.92
N ARG A 304 -1.62 1.63 -33.40
CA ARG A 304 -0.49 1.05 -34.16
C ARG A 304 -0.96 0.13 -35.27
N ILE A 305 -2.03 -0.64 -35.02
CA ILE A 305 -2.64 -1.50 -36.04
C ILE A 305 -3.22 -0.63 -37.17
N GLU A 306 -3.95 0.43 -36.82
CA GLU A 306 -4.49 1.40 -37.79
C GLU A 306 -3.37 2.05 -38.61
N ALA A 307 -2.30 2.53 -37.96
CA ALA A 307 -1.16 3.12 -38.65
C ALA A 307 -0.44 2.13 -39.58
N ALA A 308 -0.29 0.88 -39.16
CA ALA A 308 0.32 -0.18 -39.96
C ALA A 308 -0.54 -0.52 -41.19
N GLU A 309 -1.86 -0.54 -41.05
CA GLU A 309 -2.79 -0.80 -42.14
C GLU A 309 -2.79 0.35 -43.17
N VAL A 310 -2.80 1.60 -42.71
CA VAL A 310 -2.67 2.77 -43.59
C VAL A 310 -1.34 2.73 -44.35
N ALA A 311 -0.23 2.39 -43.69
CA ALA A 311 1.06 2.24 -44.35
C ALA A 311 1.06 1.10 -45.39
N ARG A 312 0.38 -0.01 -45.11
CA ARG A 312 0.23 -1.14 -46.04
C ARG A 312 -0.55 -0.74 -47.29
N ILE A 313 -1.67 -0.02 -47.13
CA ILE A 313 -2.49 0.47 -48.24
C ILE A 313 -1.69 1.47 -49.08
N ALA A 314 -0.96 2.39 -48.44
CA ALA A 314 -0.11 3.36 -49.15
C ALA A 314 0.98 2.67 -49.98
N LEU A 315 1.61 1.61 -49.46
CA LEU A 315 2.62 0.84 -50.17
C LEU A 315 2.03 0.03 -51.34
N GLN A 316 0.80 -0.48 -51.21
CA GLN A 316 0.08 -1.12 -52.31
C GLN A 316 -0.28 -0.12 -53.42
N ALA A 317 -0.71 1.10 -53.07
CA ALA A 317 -1.02 2.15 -54.02
C ALA A 317 0.21 2.59 -54.83
N GLN A 318 1.40 2.64 -54.21
CA GLN A 318 2.66 2.93 -54.92
C GLN A 318 3.11 1.79 -55.85
N LYS A 319 2.77 0.54 -55.51
CA LYS A 319 3.15 -0.64 -56.30
C LYS A 319 2.20 -0.90 -57.47
N ALA A 320 1.02 -0.29 -57.50
CA ALA A 320 0.12 -0.38 -58.64
C ALA A 320 0.82 0.24 -59.86
N PRO A 321 1.28 -0.56 -60.84
CA PRO A 321 2.02 -0.04 -61.98
C PRO A 321 1.12 0.94 -62.75
N ALA A 322 1.70 2.03 -63.24
CA ALA A 322 1.06 2.97 -64.17
C ALA A 322 0.68 2.32 -65.52
N SER A 323 0.59 0.99 -65.60
CA SER A 323 0.31 0.22 -66.81
C SER A 323 -1.15 0.29 -67.26
N SER A 324 -2.01 1.07 -66.61
CA SER A 324 -3.35 1.41 -67.12
C SER A 324 -3.38 2.65 -68.02
N ALA A 325 -2.23 3.32 -68.27
CA ALA A 325 -2.17 4.53 -69.09
C ALA A 325 -1.75 4.31 -70.57
N VAL A 326 -1.53 3.08 -71.04
CA VAL A 326 -1.11 2.81 -72.43
C VAL A 326 -2.00 1.76 -73.08
N SER A 327 -3.10 2.20 -73.70
CA SER A 327 -3.69 1.67 -74.96
C SER A 327 -5.19 1.99 -75.08
N SER A 328 -5.55 3.27 -75.22
CA SER A 328 -6.86 3.67 -75.76
C SER A 328 -6.66 4.69 -76.89
N SER A 329 -5.95 4.26 -77.94
CA SER A 329 -5.96 4.89 -79.26
C SER A 329 -6.76 4.00 -80.22
N SER A 330 -8.04 3.77 -79.93
CA SER A 330 -9.01 3.28 -80.91
C SER A 330 -9.86 4.47 -81.30
N GLY A 331 -9.43 5.16 -82.35
CA GLY A 331 -10.25 6.14 -83.05
C GLY A 331 -11.43 5.42 -83.67
N THR A 332 -12.62 5.58 -83.07
CA THR A 332 -13.88 5.26 -83.74
C THR A 332 -14.44 6.58 -84.25
N SER A 333 -14.17 6.84 -85.53
CA SER A 333 -14.69 7.99 -86.27
C SER A 333 -16.22 7.92 -86.34
N LEU A 334 -16.87 8.85 -85.65
CA LEU A 334 -18.30 9.17 -85.73
C LEU A 334 -18.63 9.89 -87.06
N SER A 335 -18.55 9.19 -88.19
CA SER A 335 -18.94 9.76 -89.50
C SER A 335 -19.90 8.90 -90.32
N GLU A 336 -20.51 7.86 -89.76
CA GLU A 336 -21.33 6.92 -90.52
C GLU A 336 -22.72 6.71 -89.88
N LEU A 337 -23.51 7.79 -89.80
CA LEU A 337 -24.95 7.75 -89.54
C LEU A 337 -25.62 8.96 -90.20
N ALA A 338 -25.49 9.01 -91.53
CA ALA A 338 -26.35 9.78 -92.42
C ALA A 338 -26.83 8.83 -93.52
N ALA A 339 -28.12 8.87 -93.85
CA ALA A 339 -28.87 8.09 -94.84
C ALA A 339 -29.42 6.72 -94.38
N GLU A 340 -30.63 6.72 -93.81
CA GLU A 340 -31.89 6.32 -94.46
C GLU A 340 -33.07 6.49 -93.49
#